data_AF-A0A838J899-F1
#
_entry.id   AF-A0A838J899-F1
#
_cell.length_a   1.000
_cell.length_b   1.000
_cell.length_c   1.000
_cell.angle_alpha   90.00
_cell.angle_beta   90.00
_cell.angle_gamma   90.00
#
_symmetry.space_group_name_H-M   'P 1'
#
loop_
_entity.id
_entity.type
_entity.pdbx_description
1 polymer ?
#
loop_
_entity_poly.entity_id
_entity_poly.type
_entity_poly.pdbx_seq_one_letter_code
_entity_poly.pdbx_strand_id
1 'polypeptide(L)' 'MANDTKEWLTQEEVANDMGVDVDKVRALVNALSRAGVVKTQRNPLDQRYVLIHKDSVSTIRNALGIAS' A
#
# COMPACT_ATOMS: atom_id res chain seq x y z
N MET A 1 -4.47 15.47 -20.81
CA MET A 1 -5.11 14.56 -19.83
C MET A 1 -4.58 13.17 -20.08
N ALA A 2 -3.70 12.69 -19.21
CA ALA A 2 -3.30 11.29 -19.13
C ALA A 2 -3.22 11.00 -17.64
N ASN A 3 -4.36 10.62 -17.05
CA ASN A 3 -4.38 10.17 -15.67
C ASN A 3 -3.88 8.71 -15.69
N ASP A 4 -2.58 8.54 -15.95
CA ASP A 4 -1.90 7.25 -15.85
C ASP A 4 -2.05 6.81 -14.40
N THR A 5 -3.09 6.02 -14.16
CA THR A 5 -3.45 5.61 -12.80
C THR A 5 -2.53 4.47 -12.44
N LYS A 6 -1.30 4.81 -12.05
CA LYS A 6 -0.26 3.89 -11.60
C LYS A 6 -0.89 2.80 -10.73
N GLU A 7 -0.85 1.55 -11.20
CA GLU A 7 -1.59 0.45 -10.56
C GLU A 7 -0.93 -0.05 -9.28
N TRP A 8 0.38 0.16 -9.17
CA TRP A 8 1.21 -0.35 -8.08
C TRP A 8 1.92 0.80 -7.39
N LEU A 9 1.67 0.96 -6.10
CA LEU A 9 2.18 2.05 -5.27
C LEU A 9 3.22 1.50 -4.30
N THR A 10 4.24 2.29 -3.99
CA THR A 10 5.16 1.98 -2.90
C THR A 10 4.45 2.19 -1.56
N GLN A 11 4.96 1.55 -0.52
CA GLN A 11 4.49 1.80 0.85
C GLN A 11 4.69 3.26 1.28
N GLU A 12 5.70 3.94 0.75
CA GLU A 12 5.96 5.37 0.99
C GLU A 12 4.91 6.26 0.31
N GLU A 13 4.55 5.96 -0.95
CA GLU A 13 3.47 6.68 -1.64
C GLU A 13 2.15 6.57 -0.87
N VAL A 14 1.82 5.36 -0.41
CA VAL A 14 0.61 5.10 0.38
C VAL A 14 0.66 5.79 1.74
N ALA A 15 1.80 5.77 2.42
CA ALA A 15 1.99 6.44 3.71
C ALA A 15 1.84 7.97 3.59
N ASN A 16 2.45 8.56 2.55
CA ASN A 16 2.37 9.98 2.26
C ASN A 16 0.93 10.41 1.92
N ASP A 17 0.22 9.64 1.09
CA ASP A 17 -1.19 9.88 0.74
C ASP A 17 -2.13 9.84 1.95
N MET A 18 -1.80 9.01 2.94
CA MET A 18 -2.58 8.84 4.17
C MET A 18 -2.12 9.75 5.31
N GLY A 19 -1.00 10.46 5.17
CA GLY A 19 -0.43 11.28 6.24
C GLY A 19 0.01 10.46 7.47
N VAL A 20 0.47 9.22 7.26
CA VAL A 20 0.92 8.32 8.34
C VAL A 20 2.38 7.91 8.17
N ASP A 21 2.94 7.37 9.25
CA ASP A 21 4.29 6.80 9.24
C ASP A 21 4.37 5.56 8.32
N VAL A 22 5.40 5.52 7.46
CA VAL A 22 5.63 4.41 6.53
C VAL A 22 5.84 3.07 7.24
N ASP A 23 6.40 3.06 8.44
CA ASP A 23 6.61 1.82 9.20
C ASP A 23 5.30 1.22 9.71
N LYS A 24 4.29 2.06 9.99
CA LYS A 24 2.91 1.59 10.27
C LYS A 24 2.29 0.93 9.04
N VAL A 25 2.45 1.55 7.87
CA VAL A 25 1.98 1.00 6.59
C VAL A 25 2.70 -0.32 6.29
N ARG A 26 4.02 -0.39 6.49
CA ARG A 26 4.83 -1.61 6.29
C ARG A 26 4.34 -2.75 7.17
N ALA A 27 4.20 -2.51 8.47
CA ALA A 27 3.74 -3.52 9.43
C ALA A 27 2.33 -4.04 9.06
N LEU A 28 1.41 -3.13 8.74
CA LEU A 28 0.04 -3.46 8.39
C LEU A 28 -0.05 -4.22 7.06
N VAL A 29 0.63 -3.75 6.02
CA VAL A 29 0.66 -4.40 4.70
C VAL A 29 1.23 -5.80 4.81
N ASN A 30 2.28 -6.01 5.61
CA ASN A 30 2.84 -7.34 5.86
C ASN A 30 1.84 -8.27 6.58
N ALA A 31 1.01 -7.75 7.49
CA ALA A 31 -0.02 -8.53 8.15
C ALA A 31 -1.17 -8.88 7.19
N LEU A 32 -1.71 -7.88 6.47
CA LEU A 32 -2.82 -8.07 5.53
C LEU A 32 -2.44 -8.93 4.33
N SER A 33 -1.20 -8.81 3.84
CA SER A 33 -0.70 -9.62 2.73
C SER A 33 -0.59 -11.09 3.14
N ARG A 34 -0.10 -11.38 4.35
CA ARG A 34 -0.07 -12.75 4.89
C ARG A 34 -1.47 -13.33 5.08
N ALA A 35 -2.45 -12.49 5.38
CA ALA A 35 -3.85 -12.87 5.48
C ALA A 35 -4.58 -12.96 4.12
N GLY A 36 -3.92 -12.60 3.00
CA GLY A 36 -4.53 -12.62 1.66
C GLY A 36 -5.58 -11.53 1.42
N VAL A 37 -5.62 -10.50 2.26
CA VAL A 37 -6.66 -9.44 2.23
C VAL A 37 -6.29 -8.31 1.25
N VAL A 38 -5.00 -8.10 0.99
CA VAL A 38 -4.49 -7.08 0.08
C VAL A 38 -3.65 -7.71 -1.03
N LYS A 39 -3.71 -7.12 -2.22
CA LYS A 39 -2.91 -7.53 -3.38
C LYS A 39 -1.58 -6.78 -3.35
N THR A 40 -0.51 -7.55 -3.23
CA THR A 40 0.86 -7.06 -3.16
C THR A 40 1.75 -7.78 -4.17
N GLN A 41 2.86 -7.16 -4.54
CA GLN A 41 3.94 -7.82 -5.29
C GLN A 41 5.30 -7.31 -4.83
N ARG A 42 6.36 -8.04 -5.12
CA ARG A 42 7.73 -7.55 -4.91
C ARG A 42 8.03 -6.44 -5.91
N ASN A 43 8.71 -5.39 -5.46
CA ASN A 43 9.20 -4.37 -6.37
C ASN A 43 10.25 -4.99 -7.31
N PRO A 44 10.08 -4.89 -8.64
CA PRO A 44 11.02 -5.49 -9.60
C PRO A 44 12.40 -4.83 -9.58
N LEU A 45 12.50 -3.57 -9.14
CA LEU A 45 13.75 -2.82 -9.06
C LEU A 45 14.52 -3.11 -7.77
N ASP A 46 13.82 -3.45 -6.69
CA ASP A 46 14.42 -3.87 -5.42
C ASP A 46 13.46 -4.81 -4.69
N GLN A 47 13.77 -6.10 -4.74
CA GLN A 47 12.90 -7.16 -4.20
C GLN A 47 12.73 -7.12 -2.68
N ARG A 48 13.47 -6.25 -1.96
CA ARG A 48 13.28 -6.01 -0.53
C ARG A 48 12.01 -5.20 -0.24
N TYR A 49 11.50 -4.46 -1.22
CA TYR A 49 10.30 -3.65 -1.08
C TYR A 49 9.06 -4.33 -1.66
N VAL A 50 7.92 -4.03 -1.07
CA VAL A 50 6.61 -4.51 -1.49
C VAL A 50 5.82 -3.36 -2.10
N LEU A 51 5.24 -3.61 -3.26
CA LEU A 51 4.27 -2.73 -3.91
C LEU A 51 2.85 -3.16 -3.55
N ILE A 52 1.96 -2.18 -3.46
CA ILE A 52 0.56 -2.32 -3.10
C ILE A 52 -0.27 -2.01 -4.34
N HIS A 53 -1.20 -2.89 -4.69
CA HIS A 53 -2.13 -2.60 -5.78
C HIS A 53 -3.10 -1.48 -5.38
N LYS A 54 -3.44 -0.56 -6.29
CA LYS A 54 -4.34 0.57 -6.02
C LYS A 54 -5.66 0.17 -5.36
N ASP A 55 -6.24 -0.97 -5.75
CA ASP A 55 -7.50 -1.47 -5.19
C ASP A 55 -7.40 -1.88 -3.71
N SER A 56 -6.19 -2.12 -3.20
CA SER A 56 -5.95 -2.47 -1.80
C SER A 56 -5.73 -1.24 -0.89
N VAL A 57 -5.58 -0.05 -1.46
CA VAL A 57 -5.29 1.18 -0.70
C VAL A 57 -6.45 1.53 0.24
N SER A 58 -7.69 1.40 -0.20
CA SER A 58 -8.88 1.64 0.64
C SER A 58 -8.96 0.68 1.82
N THR A 59 -8.58 -0.59 1.63
CA THR A 59 -8.53 -1.59 2.69
C THR A 59 -7.49 -1.24 3.74
N ILE A 60 -6.31 -0.77 3.31
CA ILE A 60 -5.25 -0.30 4.21
C ILE A 60 -5.71 0.95 4.97
N ARG A 61 -6.33 1.92 4.28
CA ARG A 61 -6.89 3.14 4.89
C ARG A 61 -7.89 2.81 6.00
N ASN A 62 -8.83 1.90 5.71
CA ASN A 62 -9.84 1.45 6.65
C ASN A 62 -9.22 0.72 7.85
N ALA A 63 -8.23 -0.14 7.61
CA ALA A 63 -7.53 -0.86 8.68
C ALA A 63 -6.68 0.06 9.58
N LEU A 64 -6.25 1.22 9.08
CA LEU A 64 -5.61 2.28 9.87
C LEU A 64 -6.63 3.14 10.65
N GLY A 65 -7.93 2.94 10.44
CA GLY A 65 -8.98 3.76 11.07
C GLY A 65 -9.07 5.18 10.50
N ILE A 66 -8.53 5.41 9.30
CA ILE A 66 -8.60 6.71 8.63
C ILE A 66 -9.94 6.74 7.88
N ALA A 67 -10.94 7.40 8.46
CA ALA A 67 -12.23 7.61 7.80
C ALA A 67 -12.05 8.47 6.53
N SER A 68 -12.86 8.18 5.50
CA SER A 68 -12.90 8.92 4.24
C SER A 68 -13.40 10.35 4.42
#